data_AF-A0A6J8BHX7-F1
#
_entry.id   AF-A0A6J8BHX7-F1
#
_cell.length_a   1.000
_cell.length_b   1.000
_cell.length_c   1.000
_cell.angle_alpha   90.00
_cell.angle_beta   90.00
_cell.angle_gamma   90.00
#
_symmetry.space_group_name_H-M   'P 1'
#
loop_
_entity.id
_entity.type
_entity.pdbx_description
1 polymer ?
#
loop_
_entity_poly.entity_id
_entity_poly.type
_entity_poly.pdbx_seq_one_letter_code
_entity_poly.pdbx_strand_id
1 'polypeptide(L)'
;MCLKDDIPSPFQSSDRDHKSMVRLSLFLKSVKRSQKQSVRPRFPITSDILKQMCVKLKRGFFSEFIDLMFETVCIVAFHGFLRCGEFTVDNASNFDSESNLCVSDVTFSEDFVILHLKQSKTDPFRKGIDIQLHRLNNILCPYTTLKNYLQLRSVKGKCALSDPLFINENFSALERKYFITNLKNLLEACGYQAVLYNGHSFRIGAATSAGKANIEDRLIKTLGRWSSDSYCRYVRTDKSSIKNAQQQICNS
;
A
#
# COMPACT_ATOMS: atom_id res chain seq x y z
N MET A 1 -10.49 22.38 29.82
CA MET A 1 -10.73 21.66 31.09
C MET A 1 -9.38 21.18 31.59
N CYS A 2 -8.82 21.87 32.58
CA CYS A 2 -7.48 21.61 33.10
C CYS A 2 -7.42 20.21 33.72
N LEU A 3 -6.45 19.39 33.28
CA LEU A 3 -6.10 18.15 33.94
C LEU A 3 -5.23 18.53 35.14
N LYS A 4 -5.61 18.08 36.34
CA LYS A 4 -4.77 18.19 37.54
C LYS A 4 -3.51 17.33 37.33
N ASP A 5 -2.35 17.91 37.58
CA ASP A 5 -1.03 17.30 37.34
C ASP A 5 -0.63 16.19 38.34
N ASP A 6 -1.52 15.83 39.29
CA ASP A 6 -1.21 14.89 40.38
C ASP A 6 -2.07 13.61 40.38
N ILE A 7 -2.42 13.06 39.21
CA ILE A 7 -3.02 11.71 39.14
C ILE A 7 -1.89 10.70 38.80
N PRO A 8 -1.47 9.84 39.75
CA PRO A 8 -0.49 8.81 39.47
C PRO A 8 -0.96 7.92 38.32
N SER A 9 -0.02 7.53 37.46
CA SER A 9 -0.30 6.53 36.44
C SER A 9 -0.84 5.26 37.11
N PRO A 10 -2.00 4.71 36.69
CA PRO A 10 -2.57 3.48 37.26
C PRO A 10 -1.69 2.23 36.99
N PHE A 11 -0.50 2.42 36.43
CA PHE A 11 0.51 1.40 36.20
C PHE A 11 1.72 1.51 37.14
N GLN A 12 1.73 2.44 38.11
CA GLN A 12 2.84 2.63 39.05
C GLN A 12 2.66 1.97 40.43
N SER A 13 1.55 1.27 40.68
CA SER A 13 1.37 0.51 41.93
C SER A 13 1.95 -0.90 41.81
N SER A 14 2.84 -1.23 42.74
CA SER A 14 3.57 -2.49 42.84
C SER A 14 2.70 -3.64 43.38
N ASP A 15 1.60 -3.97 42.72
CA ASP A 15 0.77 -5.12 43.09
C ASP A 15 0.60 -6.11 41.93
N ARG A 16 0.86 -7.38 42.25
CA ARG A 16 1.13 -8.49 41.33
C ARG A 16 -0.12 -9.11 40.66
N ASP A 17 -1.30 -8.50 40.77
CA ASP A 17 -2.58 -9.12 40.36
C ASP A 17 -3.42 -8.30 39.36
N HIS A 18 -2.78 -7.68 38.37
CA HIS A 18 -3.50 -7.15 37.21
C HIS A 18 -3.24 -8.00 35.97
N LYS A 19 -4.16 -8.93 35.70
CA LYS A 19 -4.42 -9.40 34.33
C LYS A 19 -4.46 -8.16 33.44
N SER A 20 -3.47 -8.02 32.56
CA SER A 20 -3.34 -6.86 31.68
C SER A 20 -4.70 -6.58 31.02
N MET A 21 -5.33 -5.47 31.39
CA MET A 21 -6.64 -5.11 30.87
C MET A 21 -6.47 -4.63 29.43
N VAL A 22 -6.30 -5.57 28.50
CA VAL A 22 -6.03 -5.30 27.08
C VAL A 22 -7.09 -4.34 26.52
N ARG A 23 -8.36 -4.53 26.88
CA ARG A 23 -9.47 -3.66 26.46
C ARG A 23 -9.36 -2.23 26.99
N LEU A 24 -8.99 -2.03 28.25
CA LEU A 24 -8.76 -0.70 28.81
C LEU A 24 -7.54 -0.05 28.16
N SER A 25 -6.48 -0.82 27.91
CA SER A 25 -5.29 -0.32 27.21
C SER A 25 -5.62 0.12 25.77
N LEU A 26 -6.48 -0.62 25.07
CA LEU A 26 -6.95 -0.28 23.73
C LEU A 26 -7.88 0.94 23.74
N PHE A 27 -8.75 1.04 24.75
CA PHE A 27 -9.63 2.18 24.94
C PHE A 27 -8.82 3.46 25.23
N LEU A 28 -7.87 3.41 26.17
CA LEU A 28 -6.98 4.54 26.47
C LEU A 28 -6.13 4.93 25.25
N LYS A 29 -5.61 3.96 24.46
CA LYS A 29 -4.94 4.22 23.19
C LYS A 29 -5.88 4.88 22.16
N SER A 30 -7.16 4.52 22.14
CA SER A 30 -8.19 5.12 21.29
C SER A 30 -8.48 6.57 21.71
N VAL A 31 -8.66 6.83 23.00
CA VAL A 31 -8.86 8.18 23.55
C VAL A 31 -7.64 9.07 23.28
N LYS A 32 -6.42 8.56 23.48
CA LYS A 32 -5.18 9.27 23.11
C LYS A 32 -5.10 9.60 21.62
N ARG A 33 -5.60 8.71 20.74
CA ARG A 33 -5.70 8.97 19.29
C ARG A 33 -6.78 10.00 18.94
N SER A 34 -7.86 10.06 19.72
CA SER A 34 -8.96 11.02 19.56
C SER A 34 -8.59 12.43 20.02
N GLN A 35 -7.67 12.55 20.97
CA GLN A 35 -7.12 13.82 21.45
C GLN A 35 -6.08 14.33 20.44
N LYS A 36 -6.56 14.87 19.31
CA LYS A 36 -5.86 15.64 18.24
C LYS A 36 -4.34 15.74 18.38
N GLN A 37 -3.61 14.64 18.19
CA GLN A 37 -2.24 14.77 17.71
C GLN A 37 -2.31 15.24 16.26
N SER A 38 -1.55 16.28 15.93
CA SER A 38 -1.23 16.64 14.55
C SER A 38 -0.70 15.39 13.84
N VAL A 39 -1.59 14.68 13.12
CA VAL A 39 -1.17 13.53 12.32
C VAL A 39 -0.40 14.13 11.17
N ARG A 40 0.92 13.92 11.15
CA ARG A 40 1.78 14.37 10.04
C ARG A 40 1.09 13.97 8.72
N PRO A 41 0.79 14.94 7.84
CA PRO A 41 0.06 14.65 6.61
C PRO A 41 0.87 13.65 5.78
N ARG A 42 0.19 12.59 5.33
CA ARG A 42 0.80 11.55 4.49
C ARG A 42 0.41 11.86 3.06
N PHE A 43 1.41 12.10 2.21
CA PHE A 43 1.14 12.50 0.84
C PHE A 43 0.81 11.27 -0.03
N PRO A 44 -0.13 11.43 -0.98
CA PRO A 44 -0.48 10.38 -1.95
C PRO A 44 0.63 10.18 -2.96
N ILE A 45 0.93 8.93 -3.33
CA ILE A 45 1.63 8.63 -4.59
C ILE A 45 0.55 8.47 -5.66
N THR A 46 0.22 9.56 -6.36
CA THR A 46 -0.75 9.54 -7.46
C THR A 46 -0.17 8.86 -8.71
N SER A 47 -1.03 8.55 -9.67
CA SER A 47 -0.64 8.04 -10.99
C SER A 47 0.45 8.87 -11.66
N ASP A 48 0.43 10.20 -11.52
CA ASP A 48 1.44 11.10 -12.11
C ASP A 48 2.81 10.95 -11.45
N ILE A 49 2.84 10.85 -10.11
CA ILE A 49 4.08 10.64 -9.34
C ILE A 49 4.63 9.25 -9.66
N LEU A 50 3.76 8.24 -9.65
CA LEU A 50 4.13 6.87 -10.02
C LEU A 50 4.74 6.81 -11.43
N LYS A 51 4.13 7.50 -12.40
CA LYS A 51 4.65 7.60 -13.77
C LYS A 51 6.07 8.18 -13.81
N GLN A 52 6.33 9.24 -13.05
CA GLN A 52 7.67 9.84 -12.96
C GLN A 52 8.69 8.89 -12.32
N MET A 53 8.31 8.18 -11.27
CA MET A 53 9.13 7.15 -10.64
C MET A 53 9.49 6.04 -11.65
N CYS A 54 8.52 5.51 -12.38
CA CYS A 54 8.74 4.49 -13.40
C CYS A 54 9.67 4.97 -14.52
N VAL A 55 9.53 6.22 -14.98
CA VAL A 55 10.45 6.81 -15.98
C VAL A 55 11.87 6.90 -15.45
N LYS A 56 12.06 7.22 -14.17
CA LYS A 56 13.38 7.26 -13.53
C LYS A 56 14.01 5.86 -13.44
N LEU A 57 13.25 4.87 -13.00
CA LEU A 57 13.70 3.46 -12.90
C LEU A 57 14.11 2.90 -14.27
N LYS A 58 13.32 3.17 -15.33
CA LYS A 58 13.65 2.74 -16.71
C LYS A 58 14.93 3.34 -17.28
N ARG A 59 15.43 4.44 -16.70
CA ARG A 59 16.71 5.05 -17.08
C ARG A 59 17.91 4.46 -16.32
N GLY A 60 17.66 3.54 -15.39
CA GLY A 60 18.66 2.98 -14.49
C GLY A 60 18.86 3.88 -13.26
N PHE A 61 18.33 3.48 -12.11
CA PHE A 61 18.52 4.18 -10.85
C PHE A 61 19.24 3.31 -9.82
N PHE A 62 18.90 2.03 -9.75
CA PHE A 62 19.59 1.03 -8.95
C PHE A 62 20.37 0.08 -9.85
N SER A 63 19.85 -1.13 -10.06
CA SER A 63 20.34 -2.11 -11.03
C SER A 63 19.17 -2.59 -11.87
N GLU A 64 19.40 -3.14 -13.06
CA GLU A 64 18.34 -3.61 -13.95
C GLU A 64 17.28 -4.48 -13.25
N PHE A 65 17.73 -5.43 -12.42
CA PHE A 65 16.82 -6.32 -11.68
C PHE A 65 16.03 -5.57 -10.60
N ILE A 66 16.70 -4.73 -9.81
CA ILE A 66 16.06 -3.99 -8.72
C ILE A 66 15.14 -2.92 -9.28
N ASP A 67 15.50 -2.24 -10.36
CA ASP A 67 14.66 -1.23 -11.00
C ASP A 67 13.38 -1.86 -11.54
N LEU A 68 13.46 -3.02 -12.21
CA LEU A 68 12.28 -3.75 -12.68
C LEU A 68 11.42 -4.27 -11.50
N MET A 69 12.04 -4.82 -10.46
CA MET A 69 11.33 -5.26 -9.26
C MET A 69 10.60 -4.09 -8.59
N PHE A 70 11.30 -2.96 -8.42
CA PHE A 70 10.76 -1.76 -7.78
C PHE A 70 9.63 -1.14 -8.60
N GLU A 71 9.78 -1.08 -9.92
CA GLU A 71 8.73 -0.66 -10.85
C GLU A 71 7.50 -1.54 -10.68
N THR A 72 7.69 -2.86 -10.70
CA THR A 72 6.62 -3.85 -10.57
C THR A 72 5.86 -3.68 -9.26
N VAL A 73 6.56 -3.66 -8.12
CA VAL A 73 5.89 -3.59 -6.82
C VAL A 73 5.16 -2.25 -6.64
N CYS A 74 5.70 -1.14 -7.15
CA CYS A 74 5.04 0.16 -7.07
C CYS A 74 3.75 0.19 -7.92
N ILE A 75 3.79 -0.33 -9.14
CA ILE A 75 2.63 -0.42 -10.04
C ILE A 75 1.57 -1.36 -9.46
N VAL A 76 1.96 -2.55 -9.03
CA VAL A 76 1.06 -3.53 -8.42
C VAL A 76 0.45 -2.98 -7.14
N ALA A 77 1.23 -2.32 -6.27
CA ALA A 77 0.72 -1.71 -5.05
C ALA A 77 -0.29 -0.60 -5.32
N PHE A 78 -0.07 0.20 -6.37
CA PHE A 78 -1.00 1.25 -6.78
C PHE A 78 -2.30 0.67 -7.34
N HIS A 79 -2.23 -0.19 -8.37
CA HIS A 79 -3.42 -0.75 -9.02
C HIS A 79 -4.21 -1.71 -8.11
N GLY A 80 -3.52 -2.43 -7.23
CA GLY A 80 -4.15 -3.30 -6.24
C GLY A 80 -4.60 -2.59 -4.96
N PHE A 81 -4.42 -1.26 -4.84
CA PHE A 81 -4.70 -0.49 -3.61
C PHE A 81 -4.04 -1.11 -2.37
N LEU A 82 -2.85 -1.69 -2.55
CA LEU A 82 -2.22 -2.53 -1.54
C LEU A 82 -1.72 -1.71 -0.36
N ARG A 83 -1.81 -2.29 0.83
CA ARG A 83 -1.05 -1.81 1.99
C ARG A 83 0.38 -2.31 1.87
N CYS A 84 1.35 -1.53 2.37
CA CYS A 84 2.76 -1.94 2.33
C CYS A 84 3.01 -3.34 2.94
N GLY A 85 2.32 -3.68 4.03
CA GLY A 85 2.45 -5.01 4.64
C GLY A 85 1.81 -6.16 3.85
N GLU A 86 1.06 -5.89 2.78
CA GLU A 86 0.47 -6.95 1.92
C GLU A 86 1.49 -7.47 0.89
N PHE A 87 2.59 -6.74 0.66
CA PHE A 87 3.65 -7.12 -0.29
C PHE A 87 5.09 -7.02 0.27
N THR A 88 5.22 -6.70 1.57
CA THR A 88 6.52 -6.64 2.27
C THR A 88 6.48 -7.40 3.58
N VAL A 89 7.63 -7.90 4.00
CA VAL A 89 7.84 -8.50 5.33
C VAL A 89 8.56 -7.52 6.27
N ASP A 90 8.43 -7.70 7.58
CA ASP A 90 9.15 -6.85 8.54
C ASP A 90 10.66 -7.13 8.55
N ASN A 91 11.04 -8.40 8.40
CA ASN A 91 12.40 -8.89 8.21
C ASN A 91 12.34 -10.09 7.25
N ALA A 92 13.38 -10.31 6.45
CA ALA A 92 13.46 -11.46 5.55
C ALA A 92 13.31 -12.82 6.26
N SER A 93 13.79 -12.95 7.50
CA SER A 93 13.64 -14.17 8.31
C SER A 93 12.21 -14.42 8.79
N ASN A 94 11.35 -13.40 8.77
CA ASN A 94 9.94 -13.49 9.13
C ASN A 94 9.05 -13.91 7.94
N PHE A 95 9.64 -14.21 6.78
CA PHE A 95 8.86 -14.69 5.63
C PHE A 95 8.23 -16.04 5.94
N ASP A 96 6.93 -16.13 5.68
CA ASP A 96 6.12 -17.33 5.82
C ASP A 96 5.24 -17.48 4.57
N SER A 97 5.41 -18.60 3.84
CA SER A 97 4.70 -18.85 2.60
C SER A 97 3.18 -18.97 2.78
N GLU A 98 2.70 -19.30 3.99
CA GLU A 98 1.27 -19.44 4.28
C GLU A 98 0.59 -18.10 4.56
N SER A 99 1.35 -17.05 4.88
CA SER A 99 0.80 -15.74 5.22
C SER A 99 1.28 -14.61 4.32
N ASN A 100 2.40 -14.80 3.62
CA ASN A 100 3.00 -13.81 2.74
C ASN A 100 2.83 -14.17 1.27
N LEU A 101 2.93 -13.13 0.46
CA LEU A 101 2.73 -13.21 -0.97
C LEU A 101 3.86 -13.98 -1.64
N CYS A 102 3.49 -15.04 -2.36
CA CYS A 102 4.40 -15.97 -3.02
C CYS A 102 4.21 -15.94 -4.55
N VAL A 103 5.11 -16.59 -5.27
CA VAL A 103 4.96 -16.79 -6.73
C VAL A 103 3.69 -17.58 -7.06
N SER A 104 3.31 -18.56 -6.24
CA SER A 104 2.08 -19.34 -6.36
C SER A 104 0.80 -18.50 -6.34
N ASP A 105 0.86 -17.31 -5.77
CA ASP A 105 -0.30 -16.43 -5.57
C ASP A 105 -0.57 -15.56 -6.80
N VAL A 106 0.19 -15.76 -7.88
CA VAL A 106 0.06 -15.04 -9.15
C VAL A 106 -0.44 -16.00 -10.22
N THR A 107 -1.64 -15.76 -10.73
CA THR A 107 -2.24 -16.56 -11.81
C THR A 107 -2.51 -15.68 -13.02
N PHE A 108 -1.83 -15.95 -14.13
CA PHE A 108 -2.03 -15.22 -15.38
C PHE A 108 -3.22 -15.77 -16.16
N SER A 109 -4.00 -14.85 -16.74
CA SER A 109 -5.00 -15.10 -17.79
C SER A 109 -4.60 -14.29 -19.03
N GLU A 110 -5.42 -14.32 -20.08
CA GLU A 110 -5.11 -13.61 -21.33
C GLU A 110 -5.03 -12.07 -21.14
N ASP A 111 -6.01 -11.51 -20.43
CA ASP A 111 -6.20 -10.06 -20.28
C ASP A 111 -5.98 -9.51 -18.87
N PHE A 112 -5.74 -10.37 -17.89
CA PHE A 112 -5.50 -9.95 -16.51
C PHE A 112 -4.63 -10.97 -15.77
N VAL A 113 -4.12 -10.54 -14.62
CA VAL A 113 -3.44 -11.40 -13.66
C VAL A 113 -4.16 -11.31 -12.33
N ILE A 114 -4.42 -12.48 -11.72
CA ILE A 114 -4.96 -12.58 -10.37
C ILE A 114 -3.80 -12.56 -9.40
N LEU A 115 -3.88 -11.66 -8.42
CA LEU A 115 -3.02 -11.63 -7.25
C LEU A 115 -3.83 -12.06 -6.02
N HIS A 116 -3.57 -13.24 -5.50
CA HIS A 116 -4.25 -13.78 -4.31
C HIS A 116 -3.57 -13.29 -3.03
N LEU A 117 -4.23 -12.41 -2.28
CA LEU A 117 -3.75 -12.01 -0.96
C LEU A 117 -4.24 -13.00 0.10
N LYS A 118 -3.35 -13.84 0.63
CA LYS A 118 -3.65 -14.83 1.67
C LYS A 118 -4.20 -14.22 2.96
N GLN A 119 -3.76 -12.99 3.29
CA GLN A 119 -4.23 -12.26 4.46
C GLN A 119 -4.53 -10.81 4.09
N SER A 120 -5.62 -10.28 4.64
CA SER A 120 -5.85 -8.84 4.64
C SER A 120 -6.28 -8.38 6.04
N LYS A 121 -5.95 -7.14 6.38
CA LYS A 121 -6.33 -6.55 7.68
C LYS A 121 -7.86 -6.59 7.94
N THR A 122 -8.64 -6.66 6.88
CA THR A 122 -10.12 -6.68 6.91
C THR A 122 -10.70 -8.07 6.76
N ASP A 123 -9.86 -9.11 6.74
CA ASP A 123 -10.28 -10.51 6.62
C ASP A 123 -10.04 -11.26 7.95
N PRO A 124 -10.99 -11.17 8.90
CA PRO A 124 -10.86 -11.84 10.19
C PRO A 124 -10.87 -13.37 10.09
N PHE A 125 -11.27 -13.93 8.95
CA PHE A 125 -11.38 -15.37 8.73
C PHE A 125 -10.27 -15.95 7.85
N ARG A 126 -9.31 -15.12 7.39
CA ARG A 126 -8.18 -15.52 6.51
C ARG A 126 -8.61 -16.32 5.29
N LYS A 127 -9.76 -15.98 4.69
CA LYS A 127 -10.19 -16.58 3.42
C LYS A 127 -9.33 -16.13 2.23
N GLY A 128 -8.57 -15.06 2.43
CA GLY A 128 -7.84 -14.40 1.38
C GLY A 128 -8.75 -13.61 0.44
N ILE A 129 -8.14 -12.83 -0.45
CA ILE A 129 -8.88 -12.06 -1.45
C ILE A 129 -8.11 -11.99 -2.77
N ASP A 130 -8.84 -12.19 -3.86
CA ASP A 130 -8.31 -12.05 -5.21
C ASP A 130 -8.37 -10.61 -5.66
N ILE A 131 -7.27 -10.13 -6.22
CA ILE A 131 -7.16 -8.83 -6.87
C ILE A 131 -6.89 -9.07 -8.34
N GLN A 132 -7.80 -8.63 -9.19
CA GLN A 132 -7.61 -8.64 -10.63
C GLN A 132 -6.82 -7.40 -11.07
N LEU A 133 -5.67 -7.63 -11.69
CA LEU A 133 -4.82 -6.61 -12.28
C LEU A 133 -4.90 -6.75 -13.80
N HIS A 134 -5.65 -5.87 -14.43
CA HIS A 134 -5.89 -5.92 -15.87
C HIS A 134 -4.68 -5.47 -16.69
N ARG A 135 -4.57 -6.04 -17.88
CA ARG A 135 -3.65 -5.59 -18.92
C ARG A 135 -4.07 -4.22 -19.42
N LEU A 136 -3.12 -3.28 -19.40
CA LEU A 136 -3.30 -1.90 -19.84
C LEU A 136 -2.31 -1.57 -20.97
N ASN A 137 -2.71 -0.66 -21.85
CA ASN A 137 -1.89 -0.17 -22.97
C ASN A 137 -1.11 1.10 -22.58
N ASN A 138 -0.40 1.07 -21.45
CA ASN A 138 0.42 2.20 -21.00
C ASN A 138 1.60 1.73 -20.13
N ILE A 139 2.48 2.67 -19.76
CA ILE A 139 3.71 2.36 -19.01
C ILE A 139 3.47 1.88 -17.57
N LEU A 140 2.26 2.07 -17.03
CA LEU A 140 1.85 1.66 -15.69
C LEU A 140 1.07 0.34 -15.73
N CYS A 141 1.26 -0.49 -16.77
CA CYS A 141 0.54 -1.75 -16.91
C CYS A 141 1.00 -2.79 -15.87
N PRO A 142 0.17 -3.17 -14.87
CA PRO A 142 0.56 -4.13 -13.85
C PRO A 142 0.82 -5.53 -14.43
N TYR A 143 0.02 -5.93 -15.43
CA TYR A 143 0.17 -7.22 -16.11
C TYR A 143 1.56 -7.37 -16.75
N THR A 144 1.93 -6.40 -17.59
CA THR A 144 3.17 -6.47 -18.39
C THR A 144 4.39 -6.40 -17.47
N THR A 145 4.41 -5.46 -16.51
CA THR A 145 5.56 -5.31 -15.63
C THR A 145 5.74 -6.54 -14.71
N LEU A 146 4.65 -7.11 -14.18
CA LEU A 146 4.71 -8.33 -13.38
C LEU A 146 5.19 -9.54 -14.18
N LYS A 147 4.71 -9.70 -15.43
CA LYS A 147 5.18 -10.75 -16.33
C LYS A 147 6.68 -10.62 -16.62
N ASN A 148 7.14 -9.42 -16.98
CA ASN A 148 8.55 -9.16 -17.28
C ASN A 148 9.44 -9.41 -16.07
N TYR A 149 9.01 -9.00 -14.87
CA TYR A 149 9.73 -9.24 -13.64
C TYR A 149 9.90 -10.72 -13.34
N LEU A 150 8.82 -11.52 -13.42
CA LEU A 150 8.89 -12.96 -13.17
C LEU A 150 9.74 -13.68 -14.22
N GLN A 151 9.69 -13.26 -15.48
CA GLN A 151 10.57 -13.78 -16.53
C GLN A 151 12.06 -13.50 -16.22
N LEU A 152 12.43 -12.24 -15.94
CA LEU A 152 13.81 -11.89 -15.61
C LEU A 152 14.30 -12.62 -14.34
N ARG A 153 13.42 -12.71 -13.34
CA ARG A 153 13.69 -13.43 -12.10
C ARG A 153 13.98 -14.91 -12.35
N SER A 154 13.16 -15.60 -13.15
CA SER A 154 13.33 -17.03 -13.44
C SER A 154 14.68 -17.36 -14.07
N VAL A 155 15.26 -16.42 -14.83
CA VAL A 155 16.60 -16.57 -15.43
C VAL A 155 17.70 -16.28 -14.42
N LYS A 156 17.50 -15.35 -13.49
CA LYS A 156 18.51 -14.93 -12.50
C LYS A 156 18.59 -15.84 -11.27
N GLY A 157 17.50 -16.50 -10.86
CA GLY A 157 17.51 -17.39 -9.70
C GLY A 157 16.14 -17.63 -9.07
N LYS A 158 16.14 -18.05 -7.79
CA LYS A 158 14.99 -18.43 -6.94
C LYS A 158 13.61 -18.00 -7.47
N CYS A 159 12.87 -18.96 -8.03
CA CYS A 159 11.54 -18.74 -8.57
C CYS A 159 10.62 -19.96 -8.32
N ALA A 160 10.82 -20.64 -7.20
CA ALA A 160 9.92 -21.70 -6.76
C ALA A 160 8.55 -21.11 -6.38
N LEU A 161 7.50 -21.93 -6.44
CA LEU A 161 6.13 -21.48 -6.15
C LEU A 161 5.96 -20.92 -4.73
N SER A 162 6.68 -21.49 -3.76
CA SER A 162 6.69 -21.05 -2.36
C SER A 162 7.63 -19.87 -2.08
N ASP A 163 8.42 -19.42 -3.06
CA ASP A 163 9.32 -18.29 -2.85
C ASP A 163 8.52 -16.97 -2.73
N PRO A 164 9.06 -15.98 -1.98
CA PRO A 164 8.44 -14.66 -1.88
C PRO A 164 8.19 -14.06 -3.27
N LEU A 165 7.06 -13.38 -3.49
CA LEU A 165 6.76 -12.79 -4.80
C LEU A 165 7.77 -11.69 -5.16
N PHE A 166 8.04 -10.77 -4.23
CA PHE A 166 9.02 -9.71 -4.41
C PHE A 166 10.27 -9.99 -3.58
N ILE A 167 11.42 -9.90 -4.24
CA ILE A 167 12.73 -10.19 -3.64
C ILE A 167 13.73 -9.06 -3.88
N ASN A 168 14.68 -8.91 -2.96
CA ASN A 168 15.81 -7.99 -3.10
C ASN A 168 16.96 -8.61 -3.90
N GLU A 169 18.08 -7.91 -3.98
CA GLU A 169 19.30 -8.30 -4.70
C GLU A 169 19.90 -9.62 -4.21
N ASN A 170 19.62 -9.98 -2.95
CA ASN A 170 20.11 -11.20 -2.30
C ASN A 170 19.12 -12.37 -2.42
N PHE A 171 18.07 -12.23 -3.24
CA PHE A 171 16.99 -13.22 -3.37
C PHE A 171 16.29 -13.54 -2.05
N SER A 172 16.22 -12.55 -1.16
CA SER A 172 15.46 -12.59 0.09
C SER A 172 14.16 -11.81 -0.04
N ALA A 173 13.15 -12.17 0.75
CA ALA A 173 11.86 -11.49 0.76
C ALA A 173 12.01 -9.96 0.92
N LEU A 174 11.19 -9.19 0.19
CA LEU A 174 11.26 -7.74 0.21
C LEU A 174 10.91 -7.18 1.60
N GLU A 175 11.91 -6.68 2.29
CA GLU A 175 11.75 -6.07 3.61
C GLU A 175 11.11 -4.68 3.52
N ARG A 176 10.20 -4.39 4.45
CA ARG A 176 9.49 -3.11 4.50
C ARG A 176 10.44 -1.94 4.69
N LYS A 177 11.43 -2.07 5.56
CA LYS A 177 12.41 -1.01 5.82
C LYS A 177 13.22 -0.72 4.55
N TYR A 178 13.70 -1.75 3.88
CA TYR A 178 14.42 -1.65 2.61
C TYR A 178 13.57 -0.95 1.54
N PHE A 179 12.33 -1.41 1.35
CA PHE A 179 11.39 -0.82 0.40
C PHE A 179 11.14 0.66 0.68
N ILE A 180 10.83 1.04 1.93
CA ILE A 180 10.54 2.43 2.27
C ILE A 180 11.78 3.33 2.13
N THR A 181 12.97 2.86 2.47
CA THR A 181 14.21 3.62 2.27
C THR A 181 14.44 3.90 0.77
N ASN A 182 14.37 2.87 -0.07
CA ASN A 182 14.59 3.03 -1.51
C ASN A 182 13.49 3.85 -2.18
N LEU A 183 12.24 3.73 -1.72
CA LEU A 183 11.14 4.56 -2.18
C LEU A 183 11.40 6.04 -1.90
N LYS A 184 11.93 6.36 -0.72
CA LYS A 184 12.26 7.73 -0.34
C LYS A 184 13.39 8.29 -1.20
N ASN A 185 14.46 7.51 -1.42
CA ASN A 185 15.57 7.90 -2.29
C ASN A 185 15.08 8.18 -3.72
N LEU A 186 14.19 7.32 -4.25
CA LEU A 186 13.61 7.49 -5.57
C LEU A 186 12.72 8.75 -5.66
N LEU A 187 11.91 9.00 -4.64
CA LEU A 187 11.05 10.19 -4.56
C LEU A 187 11.88 11.48 -4.50
N GLU A 188 12.95 11.51 -3.70
CA GLU A 188 13.91 12.63 -3.66
C GLU A 188 14.56 12.86 -5.03
N ALA A 189 14.97 11.79 -5.72
CA ALA A 189 15.55 11.86 -7.06
C ALA A 189 14.54 12.31 -8.14
N CYS A 190 13.24 12.29 -7.84
CA CYS A 190 12.16 12.86 -8.63
C CYS A 190 11.73 14.27 -8.15
N GLY A 191 12.40 14.84 -7.15
CA GLY A 191 12.14 16.20 -6.65
C GLY A 191 11.06 16.30 -5.57
N TYR A 192 10.63 15.18 -4.98
CA TYR A 192 9.61 15.16 -3.92
C TYR A 192 10.23 15.13 -2.52
N GLN A 193 9.55 15.75 -1.56
CA GLN A 193 9.93 15.70 -0.15
C GLN A 193 9.60 14.34 0.47
N ALA A 194 10.54 13.40 0.43
CA ALA A 194 10.34 12.01 0.85
C ALA A 194 9.84 11.81 2.29
N VAL A 195 10.09 12.76 3.20
CA VAL A 195 9.60 12.71 4.60
C VAL A 195 8.06 12.65 4.70
N LEU A 196 7.35 13.13 3.68
CA LEU A 196 5.88 13.15 3.62
C LEU A 196 5.28 11.82 3.13
N TYR A 197 6.13 10.89 2.67
CA TYR A 197 5.71 9.62 2.08
C TYR A 197 6.06 8.44 2.96
N ASN A 198 5.21 7.41 2.93
CA ASN A 198 5.42 6.16 3.66
C ASN A 198 4.62 5.02 3.01
N GLY A 199 4.57 3.85 3.65
CA GLY A 199 3.91 2.66 3.12
C GLY A 199 2.39 2.78 2.89
N HIS A 200 1.73 3.84 3.38
CA HIS A 200 0.32 4.09 3.06
C HIS A 200 0.14 4.93 1.80
N SER A 201 1.20 5.59 1.32
CA SER A 201 1.11 6.60 0.26
C SER A 201 0.58 6.04 -1.06
N PHE A 202 0.88 4.77 -1.41
CA PHE A 202 0.31 4.11 -2.60
C PHE A 202 -1.20 3.96 -2.50
N ARG A 203 -1.70 3.38 -1.40
CA ARG A 203 -3.13 3.17 -1.20
C ARG A 203 -3.91 4.49 -1.13
N ILE A 204 -3.34 5.52 -0.51
CA ILE A 204 -3.92 6.87 -0.50
C ILE A 204 -3.95 7.41 -1.92
N GLY A 205 -2.84 7.34 -2.64
CA GLY A 205 -2.72 7.90 -3.98
C GLY A 205 -3.55 7.19 -5.04
N ALA A 206 -3.74 5.87 -4.93
CA ALA A 206 -4.66 5.13 -5.78
C ALA A 206 -6.10 5.63 -5.61
N ALA A 207 -6.57 5.82 -4.38
CA ALA A 207 -7.89 6.40 -4.12
C ALA A 207 -7.99 7.86 -4.59
N THR A 208 -6.98 8.68 -4.34
CA THR A 208 -6.96 10.07 -4.80
C THR A 208 -6.99 10.15 -6.34
N SER A 209 -6.21 9.33 -7.04
CA SER A 209 -6.24 9.25 -8.51
C SER A 209 -7.57 8.74 -9.04
N ALA A 210 -8.17 7.74 -8.40
CA ALA A 210 -9.49 7.24 -8.79
C ALA A 210 -10.58 8.32 -8.65
N GLY A 211 -10.56 9.07 -7.54
CA GLY A 211 -11.47 10.20 -7.34
C GLY A 211 -11.29 11.29 -8.40
N LYS A 212 -10.04 11.65 -8.73
CA LYS A 212 -9.74 12.60 -9.82
C LYS A 212 -10.21 12.12 -11.19
N ALA A 213 -10.24 10.80 -11.41
CA ALA A 213 -10.73 10.18 -12.63
C ALA A 213 -12.26 10.03 -12.66
N ASN A 214 -12.99 10.61 -11.67
CA ASN A 214 -14.43 10.49 -11.51
C ASN A 214 -14.92 9.03 -11.44
N ILE A 215 -14.09 8.13 -10.91
CA ILE A 215 -14.51 6.75 -10.65
C ILE A 215 -15.52 6.77 -9.51
N GLU A 216 -16.63 6.04 -9.68
CA GLU A 216 -17.68 5.94 -8.67
C GLU A 216 -17.14 5.49 -7.31
N ASP A 217 -17.62 6.14 -6.26
CA ASP A 217 -17.30 5.86 -4.87
C ASP A 217 -17.47 4.39 -4.47
N ARG A 218 -18.53 3.73 -4.99
CA ARG A 218 -18.76 2.28 -4.82
C ARG A 218 -17.62 1.46 -5.38
N LEU A 219 -17.10 1.82 -6.56
CA LEU A 219 -16.01 1.12 -7.20
C LEU A 219 -14.69 1.41 -6.47
N ILE A 220 -14.42 2.65 -6.04
CA ILE A 220 -13.25 2.99 -5.22
C ILE A 220 -13.23 2.18 -3.91
N LYS A 221 -14.37 2.07 -3.23
CA LYS A 221 -14.54 1.23 -2.04
C LYS A 221 -14.20 -0.24 -2.31
N THR A 222 -14.69 -0.76 -3.43
CA THR A 222 -14.48 -2.15 -3.85
C THR A 222 -13.00 -2.41 -4.15
N LEU A 223 -12.39 -1.60 -5.03
CA LEU A 223 -10.97 -1.68 -5.39
C LEU A 223 -10.07 -1.56 -4.16
N GLY A 224 -10.39 -0.62 -3.29
CA GLY A 224 -9.67 -0.42 -2.05
C GLY A 224 -9.94 -1.45 -0.98
N ARG A 225 -10.99 -2.28 -1.06
CA ARG A 225 -11.40 -3.17 0.05
C ARG A 225 -11.68 -2.38 1.34
N TRP A 226 -12.43 -1.29 1.23
CA TRP A 226 -12.88 -0.52 2.39
C TRP A 226 -14.27 -0.95 2.82
N SER A 227 -14.42 -1.36 4.07
CA SER A 227 -15.73 -1.69 4.67
C SER A 227 -16.51 -0.45 5.15
N SER A 228 -15.88 0.73 5.17
CA SER A 228 -16.48 2.00 5.59
C SER A 228 -16.00 3.15 4.71
N ASP A 229 -16.58 4.34 4.91
CA ASP A 229 -16.24 5.60 4.22
C ASP A 229 -14.85 6.16 4.56
N SER A 230 -13.94 5.31 5.04
CA SER A 230 -12.55 5.69 5.31
C SER A 230 -11.82 6.24 4.08
N TYR A 231 -12.25 5.87 2.87
CA TYR A 231 -11.71 6.38 1.60
C TYR A 231 -12.07 7.85 1.34
N CYS A 232 -13.16 8.38 1.91
CA CYS A 232 -13.56 9.79 1.77
C CYS A 232 -12.50 10.75 2.33
N ARG A 233 -11.60 10.27 3.18
CA ARG A 233 -10.44 11.06 3.65
C ARG A 233 -9.40 11.32 2.55
N TYR A 234 -9.44 10.55 1.47
CA TYR A 234 -8.46 10.55 0.38
C TYR A 234 -9.01 11.13 -0.93
N VAL A 235 -10.32 11.05 -1.13
CA VAL A 235 -11.04 11.67 -2.25
C VAL A 235 -11.48 13.06 -1.80
N ARG A 236 -10.81 14.10 -2.31
CA ARG A 236 -11.19 15.49 -2.04
C ARG A 236 -11.93 16.03 -3.25
N THR A 237 -13.14 16.55 -3.04
CA THR A 237 -13.89 17.27 -4.08
C THR A 237 -13.18 18.58 -4.38
N ASP A 238 -12.64 18.72 -5.59
CA ASP A 238 -12.11 20.00 -6.05
C ASP A 238 -13.20 20.86 -6.71
N LYS A 239 -12.93 22.16 -6.89
CA LYS A 239 -13.90 23.10 -7.49
C LYS A 239 -14.30 22.70 -8.92
N SER A 240 -13.40 22.06 -9.68
CA SER A 240 -13.67 21.52 -11.02
C SER A 240 -14.68 20.38 -10.99
N SER A 241 -14.59 19.49 -10.00
CA SER A 241 -15.54 18.40 -9.79
C SER A 241 -16.95 18.94 -9.52
N ILE A 242 -17.06 20.00 -8.72
CA ILE A 242 -18.35 20.69 -8.45
C ILE A 242 -18.91 21.29 -9.75
N LYS A 243 -18.08 22.00 -10.52
CA LYS A 243 -18.49 22.60 -11.80
C LYS A 243 -18.98 21.53 -12.79
N ASN A 244 -18.25 20.43 -12.93
CA ASN A 244 -18.61 19.35 -13.84
C ASN A 244 -19.91 18.65 -13.40
N ALA A 245 -20.09 18.42 -12.10
CA ALA A 245 -21.33 17.86 -11.55
C ALA A 245 -22.53 18.78 -11.83
N GLN A 246 -22.38 20.09 -11.63
CA GLN A 246 -23.41 21.07 -11.97
C GLN A 246 -23.73 21.08 -13.47
N GLN A 247 -22.73 20.96 -14.33
CA GLN A 247 -22.94 20.87 -15.78
C GLN A 247 -23.66 19.59 -16.19
N GLN A 248 -23.38 18.45 -15.55
CA GLN A 248 -24.06 17.18 -15.81
C GLN A 248 -25.54 17.23 -15.40
N ILE A 249 -25.86 17.86 -14.26
CA ILE A 249 -27.26 18.04 -13.81
C ILE A 249 -28.10 18.83 -14.82
N CYS A 250 -27.51 19.82 -15.48
CA CYS A 250 -28.22 20.64 -16.47
C CYS A 250 -28.35 19.97 -17.85
N ASN A 251 -27.59 18.90 -18.11
CA ASN A 251 -27.53 18.22 -19.40
C ASN A 251 -28.13 16.80 -19.37
N SER A 252 -28.76 16.41 -18.26
CA SER A 252 -29.47 15.14 -18.05
C SER A 252 -30.96 15.31 -18.26
#